data_AF-A0A7R9ADZ3-F1
#
_entry.id   AF-A0A7R9ADZ3-F1
#
_cell.length_a   1.000
_cell.length_b   1.000
_cell.length_c   1.000
_cell.angle_alpha   90.00
_cell.angle_beta   90.00
_cell.angle_gamma   90.00
#
_symmetry.space_group_name_H-M   'P 1'
#
loop_
_entity.id
_entity.type
_entity.pdbx_description
1 polymer ?
#
loop_
_entity_poly.entity_id
_entity_poly.type
_entity_poly.pdbx_seq_one_letter_code
_entity_poly.pdbx_strand_id
1 'polypeptide(L)'
;MGGLEMFFETGNMTSSTRFRDGLSKQHWRLNFVTRRWERLPLKGNYPENAHGPLGKCYNKHMLLYGESRRDDSTTSNDLFVFDLNTLDWHIYPTGWTQPINRVGQGFVRTGTDVYFVGGMKWIRGTKSTKKYCSDVFHLDLRTGTWTALPSTQNPELK
;
A
#
# COMPACT_ATOMS: atom_id res chain seq x y z
N MET A 1 -11.84 -5.16 -22.80
CA MET A 1 -12.98 -4.98 -21.88
C MET A 1 -12.52 -5.40 -20.49
N GLY A 2 -12.28 -4.46 -19.59
CA GLY A 2 -11.89 -4.74 -18.20
C GLY A 2 -12.38 -3.57 -17.36
N GLY A 3 -13.46 -3.75 -16.60
CA GLY A 3 -14.10 -2.58 -15.99
C GLY A 3 -15.24 -2.84 -15.02
N LEU A 4 -15.38 -4.03 -14.43
CA LEU A 4 -16.49 -4.32 -13.50
C LEU A 4 -16.04 -5.18 -12.30
N GLU A 5 -14.87 -4.88 -11.73
CA GLU A 5 -14.40 -5.54 -10.51
C GLU A 5 -13.86 -4.53 -9.50
N MET A 6 -14.11 -4.77 -8.21
CA MET A 6 -13.54 -4.01 -7.10
C MET A 6 -12.80 -4.97 -6.18
N PHE A 7 -11.59 -4.59 -5.77
CA PHE A 7 -10.70 -5.40 -4.95
C PHE A 7 -10.71 -4.88 -3.52
N PHE A 8 -10.76 -5.81 -2.57
CA PHE A 8 -10.77 -5.53 -1.15
C PHE A 8 -9.79 -6.44 -0.45
N GLU A 9 -8.94 -5.85 0.37
CA GLU A 9 -8.22 -6.60 1.38
C GLU A 9 -8.93 -6.42 2.72
N THR A 10 -9.51 -7.49 3.24
CA THR A 10 -10.14 -7.49 4.57
C THR A 10 -9.18 -8.14 5.54
N GLY A 11 -8.51 -7.33 6.37
CA GLY A 11 -7.91 -7.82 7.61
C GLY A 11 -9.05 -8.06 8.60
N ASN A 12 -9.62 -9.27 8.62
CA ASN A 12 -10.66 -9.57 9.60
C ASN A 12 -10.05 -9.59 10.99
N MET A 13 -10.40 -8.60 11.82
CA MET A 13 -10.45 -8.80 13.26
C MET A 13 -11.69 -9.66 13.53
N THR A 14 -11.49 -10.96 13.75
CA THR A 14 -12.60 -11.80 14.23
C THR A 14 -13.06 -11.27 15.59
N SER A 15 -14.35 -11.02 15.71
CA SER A 15 -14.98 -10.42 16.90
C SER A 15 -15.12 -11.44 18.03
N SER A 16 -14.02 -11.92 18.58
CA SER A 16 -13.95 -12.46 19.94
C SER A 16 -12.52 -12.89 20.24
N THR A 17 -12.08 -12.53 21.44
CA THR A 17 -10.98 -13.14 22.18
C THR A 17 -9.57 -13.01 21.60
N ARG A 18 -8.82 -12.08 22.22
CA ARG A 18 -7.36 -12.04 22.38
C ARG A 18 -6.54 -11.96 21.09
N PHE A 19 -5.64 -10.99 21.08
CA PHE A 19 -4.57 -10.71 20.10
C PHE A 19 -3.60 -11.87 19.77
N ARG A 20 -3.97 -13.13 20.03
CA ARG A 20 -3.12 -14.32 19.87
C ARG A 20 -3.57 -15.27 18.77
N ASP A 21 -4.82 -15.21 18.33
CA ASP A 21 -5.27 -16.00 17.18
C ASP A 21 -5.13 -15.13 15.93
N GLY A 22 -4.20 -15.54 15.06
CA GLY A 22 -3.70 -14.74 13.94
C GLY A 22 -4.81 -14.11 13.09
N LEU A 23 -4.57 -12.87 12.68
CA LEU A 23 -5.42 -12.20 11.69
C LEU A 23 -5.53 -13.10 10.47
N SER A 24 -6.69 -13.69 10.21
CA SER A 24 -6.91 -14.38 8.94
C SER A 24 -6.95 -13.30 7.87
N LYS A 25 -5.82 -13.04 7.21
CA LYS A 25 -5.74 -12.13 6.09
C LYS A 25 -6.45 -12.78 4.91
N GLN A 26 -7.42 -12.08 4.33
CA GLN A 26 -8.19 -12.59 3.20
C GLN A 26 -8.27 -11.50 2.14
N HIS A 27 -8.03 -11.89 0.90
CA HIS A 27 -8.18 -11.02 -0.25
C HIS A 27 -9.44 -11.41 -1.03
N TRP A 28 -10.26 -10.42 -1.36
CA TRP A 28 -11.54 -10.64 -2.01
C TRP A 28 -11.69 -9.71 -3.21
N ARG A 29 -12.36 -10.20 -4.25
CA ARG A 29 -12.89 -9.37 -5.33
C ARG A 29 -14.40 -9.44 -5.37
N LEU A 30 -15.03 -8.32 -5.68
CA LEU A 30 -16.45 -8.25 -6.02
C LEU A 30 -16.58 -8.12 -7.53
N ASN A 31 -17.25 -9.07 -8.16
CA ASN A 31 -17.64 -8.96 -9.55
C ASN A 31 -18.98 -8.19 -9.63
N PHE A 32 -19.01 -7.05 -10.33
CA PHE A 32 -20.20 -6.21 -10.38
C PHE A 32 -21.31 -6.73 -11.30
N VAL A 33 -20.96 -7.58 -12.28
CA VAL A 33 -21.96 -8.21 -13.17
C VAL A 33 -22.74 -9.26 -12.41
N THR A 34 -22.03 -10.18 -11.75
CA THR A 34 -22.64 -11.30 -11.02
C THR A 34 -23.05 -10.91 -9.60
N ARG A 35 -22.53 -9.78 -9.09
CA ARG A 35 -22.68 -9.32 -7.69
C ARG A 35 -22.19 -10.35 -6.67
N ARG A 36 -21.19 -11.14 -7.03
CA ARG A 36 -20.63 -12.17 -6.17
C ARG A 36 -19.22 -11.81 -5.71
N TRP A 37 -18.99 -12.12 -4.44
CA TRP A 37 -17.67 -12.09 -3.84
C TRP A 37 -16.92 -13.36 -4.19
N GLU A 38 -15.66 -13.21 -4.56
CA GLU A 38 -14.75 -14.31 -4.81
C GLU A 38 -13.49 -14.12 -3.98
N ARG A 39 -13.10 -15.17 -3.26
CA ARG A 39 -11.86 -15.18 -2.50
C ARG A 39 -10.70 -15.40 -3.45
N LEU A 40 -9.74 -14.50 -3.42
CA LEU A 40 -8.52 -14.59 -4.20
C LEU A 40 -7.42 -15.33 -3.42
N PRO A 41 -6.55 -16.07 -4.12
CA PRO A 41 -5.44 -16.76 -3.49
C PRO A 41 -4.38 -15.77 -2.98
N LEU A 42 -3.70 -16.15 -1.90
CA LEU A 42 -2.55 -15.43 -1.35
C LEU A 42 -1.27 -16.17 -1.75
N LYS A 43 -0.94 -16.15 -3.04
CA LYS A 43 0.24 -16.82 -3.61
C LYS A 43 1.40 -15.84 -3.78
N GLY A 44 2.61 -16.38 -4.01
CA GLY A 44 3.79 -15.59 -4.36
C GLY A 44 4.30 -14.72 -3.20
N ASN A 45 4.74 -13.51 -3.53
CA ASN A 45 5.29 -12.55 -2.57
C ASN A 45 4.19 -11.75 -1.85
N TYR A 46 3.20 -12.45 -1.29
CA TYR A 46 2.13 -11.80 -0.55
C TYR A 46 2.67 -10.95 0.62
N PRO A 47 2.25 -9.68 0.77
CA PRO A 47 2.74 -8.81 1.83
C PRO A 47 2.14 -9.15 3.21
N GLU A 48 2.66 -10.21 3.82
CA GLU A 48 2.18 -10.77 5.09
C GLU A 48 2.24 -9.77 6.25
N ASN A 49 3.12 -8.78 6.22
CA ASN A 49 3.26 -7.76 7.27
C ASN A 49 2.75 -6.36 6.84
N ALA A 50 2.19 -6.20 5.63
CA ALA A 50 1.59 -4.91 5.29
C ALA A 50 0.35 -4.64 6.15
N HIS A 51 0.25 -3.41 6.65
CA HIS A 51 -0.85 -2.93 7.45
C HIS A 51 -1.48 -1.71 6.77
N GLY A 52 -2.81 -1.63 6.75
CA GLY A 52 -3.56 -0.51 6.16
C GLY A 52 -3.13 -0.12 4.74
N PRO A 53 -2.89 -1.08 3.82
CA PRO A 53 -2.27 -0.75 2.56
C PRO A 53 -3.17 0.14 1.70
N LEU A 54 -2.54 1.07 1.00
CA LEU A 54 -3.22 1.89 -0.01
C LEU A 54 -3.15 1.14 -1.34
N GLY A 55 -4.32 0.79 -1.86
CA GLY A 55 -4.47 0.08 -3.13
C GLY A 55 -4.77 1.01 -4.31
N LYS A 56 -4.11 0.80 -5.45
CA LYS A 56 -4.50 1.40 -6.74
C LYS A 56 -4.45 0.36 -7.84
N CYS A 57 -5.42 0.40 -8.74
CA CYS A 57 -5.39 -0.45 -9.93
C CYS A 57 -4.66 0.26 -11.09
N TYR A 58 -3.85 -0.49 -11.82
CA TYR A 58 -3.23 -0.09 -13.07
C TYR A 58 -3.27 -1.25 -14.06
N ASN A 59 -3.98 -1.08 -15.18
CA ASN A 59 -4.28 -2.16 -16.12
C ASN A 59 -4.89 -3.37 -15.41
N LYS A 60 -4.25 -4.54 -15.51
CA LYS A 60 -4.65 -5.78 -14.85
C LYS A 60 -3.84 -6.07 -13.58
N HIS A 61 -3.35 -5.02 -12.95
CA HIS A 61 -2.54 -5.12 -11.75
C HIS A 61 -3.14 -4.28 -10.64
N MET A 62 -3.14 -4.82 -9.43
CA MET A 62 -3.41 -4.06 -8.23
C MET A 62 -2.08 -3.77 -7.53
N LEU A 63 -1.77 -2.49 -7.42
CA LEU A 63 -0.62 -1.94 -6.73
C LEU A 63 -0.97 -1.77 -5.25
N LEU A 64 -0.09 -2.24 -4.38
CA LEU A 64 -0.24 -2.19 -2.95
C LEU A 64 1.07 -1.66 -2.35
N TYR A 65 0.98 -0.50 -1.70
CA TYR A 65 2.11 0.04 -0.95
C TYR A 65 1.83 -0.08 0.54
N GLY A 66 2.73 -0.73 1.27
CA GLY A 66 2.56 -1.00 2.69
C GLY A 66 2.69 0.26 3.55
N GLU A 67 1.94 0.32 4.64
CA GLU A 67 2.17 1.27 5.73
C GLU A 67 2.79 0.55 6.95
N SER A 68 3.64 1.25 7.70
CA SER A 68 4.31 0.68 8.89
C SER A 68 3.55 0.86 10.18
N ARG A 69 3.52 -0.20 11.01
CA ARG A 69 3.15 -0.05 12.42
C ARG A 69 4.30 0.53 13.23
N ARG A 70 3.93 1.19 14.33
CA ARG A 70 4.90 1.68 15.34
C ARG A 70 5.84 0.54 15.73
N ASP A 71 7.15 0.80 15.66
CA ASP A 71 8.25 -0.10 16.02
C ASP A 71 8.34 -1.42 15.22
N ASP A 72 7.65 -1.52 14.09
CA ASP A 72 7.73 -2.70 13.24
C ASP A 72 8.87 -2.59 12.22
N SER A 73 10.04 -3.11 12.57
CA SER A 73 11.19 -3.22 11.65
C SER A 73 10.95 -4.16 10.48
N THR A 74 9.83 -4.89 10.44
CA THR A 74 9.49 -5.86 9.39
C THR A 74 8.65 -5.29 8.27
N THR A 75 8.20 -4.03 8.40
CA THR A 75 7.43 -3.37 7.34
C THR A 75 8.36 -2.83 6.27
N SER A 76 8.33 -3.48 5.10
CA SER A 76 9.08 -3.04 3.93
C SER A 76 8.39 -1.88 3.22
N ASN A 77 9.19 -1.05 2.55
CA ASN A 77 8.72 0.01 1.67
C ASN A 77 8.45 -0.52 0.26
N ASP A 78 8.27 -1.83 0.10
CA ASP A 78 8.14 -2.43 -1.22
C ASP A 78 6.80 -2.08 -1.85
N LEU A 79 6.82 -1.91 -3.18
CA LEU A 79 5.60 -1.88 -3.97
C LEU A 79 5.23 -3.33 -4.32
N PHE A 80 4.15 -3.83 -3.72
CA PHE A 80 3.61 -5.13 -4.04
C PHE A 80 2.61 -5.01 -5.18
N VAL A 81 2.62 -5.98 -6.07
CA VAL A 81 1.74 -6.02 -7.24
C VAL A 81 1.05 -7.36 -7.31
N PHE A 82 -0.27 -7.33 -7.35
CA PHE A 82 -1.09 -8.49 -7.62
C PHE A 82 -1.51 -8.50 -9.09
N ASP A 83 -1.07 -9.49 -9.85
CA ASP A 83 -1.46 -9.69 -11.25
C ASP A 83 -2.80 -10.42 -11.32
N LEU A 84 -3.79 -9.77 -11.93
CA LEU A 84 -5.16 -10.27 -12.05
C LEU A 84 -5.32 -11.37 -13.11
N ASN A 85 -4.34 -11.58 -13.98
CA ASN A 85 -4.35 -12.70 -14.94
C ASN A 85 -3.86 -13.98 -14.29
N THR A 86 -2.79 -13.90 -13.49
CA THR A 86 -2.16 -15.07 -12.86
C THR A 86 -2.68 -15.33 -11.45
N LEU A 87 -3.31 -14.32 -10.83
CA LEU A 87 -3.73 -14.32 -9.43
C LEU A 87 -2.54 -14.57 -8.49
N ASP A 88 -1.44 -13.87 -8.73
CA ASP A 88 -0.19 -14.02 -8.00
C ASP A 88 0.40 -12.67 -7.55
N TRP A 89 1.11 -12.69 -6.42
CA TRP A 89 1.77 -11.51 -5.88
C TRP A 89 3.24 -11.47 -6.25
N HIS A 90 3.70 -10.29 -6.62
CA HIS A 90 5.09 -10.02 -6.95
C HIS A 90 5.55 -8.73 -6.26
N ILE A 91 6.85 -8.65 -5.95
CA ILE A 91 7.47 -7.38 -5.57
C ILE A 91 7.86 -6.67 -6.86
N TYR A 92 7.34 -5.46 -7.04
CA TYR A 92 7.68 -4.63 -8.18
C TYR A 92 9.03 -3.96 -7.92
N PRO A 93 10.03 -4.15 -8.80
CA PRO A 93 11.35 -3.59 -8.59
C PRO A 93 11.27 -2.06 -8.67
N THR A 94 11.60 -1.40 -7.56
CA THR A 94 11.72 0.05 -7.54
C THR A 94 13.11 0.47 -7.10
N GLY A 95 13.54 1.65 -7.53
CA GLY A 95 14.84 2.21 -7.17
C GLY A 95 14.96 2.57 -5.67
N TRP A 96 16.14 3.02 -5.26
CA TRP A 96 16.48 3.27 -3.84
C TRP A 96 16.00 4.61 -3.28
N THR A 97 15.41 5.48 -4.11
CA THR A 97 15.03 6.87 -3.78
C THR A 97 13.57 7.02 -3.31
N GLN A 98 12.98 5.94 -2.82
CA GLN A 98 11.61 5.91 -2.32
C GLN A 98 11.42 6.69 -1.00
N PRO A 99 10.19 7.12 -0.67
CA PRO A 99 9.91 7.77 0.61
C PRO A 99 10.27 6.84 1.78
N ILE A 100 10.79 7.44 2.86
CA ILE A 100 10.94 6.73 4.13
C ILE A 100 9.60 6.17 4.62
N ASN A 101 9.65 5.07 5.36
CA ASN A 101 8.45 4.41 5.84
C ASN A 101 7.58 5.34 6.73
N ARG A 102 6.27 5.31 6.48
CA ARG A 102 5.25 6.21 7.04
C ARG A 102 3.83 5.61 6.91
N VAL A 103 2.88 6.22 7.60
CA VAL A 103 1.44 5.87 7.59
C VAL A 103 0.58 7.04 7.12
N GLY A 104 -0.61 6.75 6.61
CA GLY A 104 -1.63 7.74 6.25
C GLY A 104 -1.17 8.70 5.14
N GLN A 105 -0.29 8.24 4.26
CA GLN A 105 0.17 9.03 3.12
C GLN A 105 -0.91 9.11 2.03
N GLY A 106 -0.95 10.19 1.27
CA GLY A 106 -1.72 10.23 0.05
C GLY A 106 -1.11 9.28 -0.98
N PHE A 107 -1.93 8.45 -1.63
CA PHE A 107 -1.52 7.57 -2.73
C PHE A 107 -2.42 7.84 -3.93
N VAL A 108 -1.85 8.42 -4.99
CA VAL A 108 -2.60 8.88 -6.17
C VAL A 108 -1.93 8.32 -7.42
N ARG A 109 -2.72 7.86 -8.40
CA ARG A 109 -2.21 7.31 -9.66
C ARG A 109 -2.91 7.93 -10.85
N THR A 110 -2.15 8.42 -11.82
CA THR A 110 -2.60 8.95 -13.12
C THR A 110 -1.74 8.35 -14.23
N GLY A 111 -2.36 7.67 -15.21
CA GLY A 111 -1.59 6.92 -16.21
C GLY A 111 -0.59 5.94 -15.57
N THR A 112 0.67 6.07 -15.97
CA THR A 112 1.85 5.36 -15.45
C THR A 112 2.47 6.04 -14.23
N ASP A 113 1.99 7.22 -13.84
CA ASP A 113 2.56 8.02 -12.77
C ASP A 113 1.82 7.78 -11.46
N VAL A 114 2.60 7.62 -10.40
CA VAL A 114 2.11 7.44 -9.04
C VAL A 114 2.73 8.51 -8.16
N TYR A 115 1.92 9.13 -7.32
CA TYR A 115 2.33 10.17 -6.39
C TYR A 115 2.02 9.76 -4.95
N PHE A 116 3.03 9.92 -4.11
CA PHE A 116 2.96 9.74 -2.67
C PHE A 116 3.10 11.09 -2.00
N VAL A 117 2.14 11.46 -1.16
CA VAL A 117 2.06 12.81 -0.59
C VAL A 117 1.98 12.74 0.92
N GLY A 118 2.97 13.31 1.59
CA GLY A 118 2.98 13.53 3.02
C GLY A 118 2.95 12.26 3.87
N GLY A 119 2.03 12.20 4.83
CA GLY A 119 1.90 11.11 5.80
C GLY A 119 2.60 11.40 7.14
N MET A 120 2.69 10.37 7.97
CA MET A 120 3.23 10.45 9.33
C MET A 120 4.25 9.35 9.56
N LYS A 121 5.37 9.68 10.19
CA LYS A 121 6.31 8.68 10.71
C LYS A 121 6.47 8.75 12.21
N TRP A 122 6.79 7.61 12.81
CA TRP A 122 7.20 7.52 14.20
C TRP A 122 8.68 7.87 14.36
N ILE A 123 9.01 8.65 15.38
CA ILE A 123 10.40 8.93 15.73
C ILE A 123 10.89 7.81 16.67
N ARG A 124 11.85 7.01 16.18
CA ARG A 124 12.49 5.93 16.95
C ARG A 124 13.02 6.46 18.27
N GLY A 125 12.88 5.68 19.34
CA GLY A 125 13.33 6.05 20.69
C GLY A 125 12.36 6.93 21.49
N THR A 126 11.20 7.29 20.93
CA THR A 126 10.16 8.04 21.65
C THR A 126 8.86 7.24 21.70
N LYS A 127 8.20 7.19 22.87
CA LYS A 127 6.94 6.45 23.01
C LYS A 127 5.78 7.09 22.25
N SER A 128 5.83 8.40 21.97
CA SER A 128 4.69 9.14 21.44
C SER A 128 5.00 10.21 20.39
N THR A 129 6.27 10.41 19.98
CA THR A 129 6.60 11.51 19.06
C THR A 129 6.41 11.09 17.61
N LYS A 130 5.65 11.90 16.89
CA LYS A 130 5.32 11.74 15.48
C LYS A 130 5.92 12.89 14.70
N LYS A 131 6.41 12.63 13.49
CA LYS A 131 6.75 13.66 12.52
C LYS A 131 5.81 13.55 11.34
N TYR A 132 5.13 14.65 11.03
CA TYR A 132 4.37 14.79 9.80
C TYR A 132 5.30 15.13 8.67
N CYS A 133 5.04 14.52 7.53
CA CYS A 133 5.76 14.72 6.29
C CYS A 133 4.87 15.49 5.33
N SER A 134 5.47 16.38 4.55
CA SER A 134 4.84 17.23 3.54
C SER A 134 5.56 17.15 2.19
N ASP A 135 6.50 16.22 2.08
CA ASP A 135 7.21 15.85 0.87
C ASP A 135 6.26 15.16 -0.12
N VAL A 136 6.61 15.28 -1.40
CA VAL A 136 5.93 14.59 -2.50
C VAL A 136 6.95 13.74 -3.23
N PHE A 137 6.60 12.47 -3.43
CA PHE A 137 7.39 11.54 -4.23
C PHE A 137 6.57 11.12 -5.44
N HIS A 138 7.24 11.03 -6.58
CA HIS A 138 6.72 10.50 -7.82
C HIS A 138 7.40 9.17 -8.14
N LEU A 139 6.62 8.18 -8.56
CA LEU A 139 7.06 6.89 -9.07
C LEU A 139 6.56 6.73 -10.51
N ASP A 140 7.50 6.52 -11.44
CA ASP A 140 7.20 6.11 -12.82
C ASP A 140 7.08 4.58 -12.88
N LEU A 141 5.87 4.05 -13.09
CA LEU A 141 5.60 2.61 -13.19
C LEU A 141 6.13 1.95 -14.48
N ARG A 142 6.71 2.72 -15.39
CA ARG A 142 7.34 2.19 -16.59
C ARG A 142 8.80 1.83 -16.35
N THR A 143 9.44 2.54 -15.43
CA THR A 143 10.87 2.39 -15.11
C THR A 143 11.14 1.93 -13.68
N GLY A 144 10.14 2.00 -12.79
CA GLY A 144 10.31 1.77 -11.36
C GLY A 144 11.13 2.84 -10.65
N THR A 145 11.28 4.03 -11.26
CA THR A 145 12.15 5.09 -10.74
C THR A 145 11.37 6.05 -9.85
N TRP A 146 11.95 6.31 -8.68
CA TRP A 146 11.44 7.27 -7.72
C TRP A 146 12.13 8.63 -7.86
N THR A 147 11.34 9.70 -7.87
CA THR A 147 11.82 11.08 -7.87
C THR A 147 11.17 11.85 -6.71
N ALA A 148 11.99 12.41 -5.83
CA ALA A 148 11.50 13.38 -4.86
C ALA A 148 11.19 14.69 -5.59
N LEU A 149 9.94 15.15 -5.49
CA LEU A 149 9.54 16.42 -6.09
C LEU A 149 9.85 17.55 -5.09
N PRO A 150 10.62 18.57 -5.48
CA PRO A 150 10.91 19.70 -4.62
C PRO A 150 9.61 20.44 -4.27
N SER A 151 9.35 20.63 -2.99
CA SER A 151 8.27 21.52 -2.54
C SER A 151 8.79 22.96 -2.53
N THR A 152 8.14 23.84 -3.32
CA THR A 152 8.49 25.27 -3.38
C THR A 152 7.97 26.06 -2.17
N GLN A 153 7.08 25.47 -1.37
CA GLN A 153 6.64 25.97 -0.06
C GLN A 153 6.12 24.79 0.77
N ASN A 154 6.54 24.69 2.03
CA ASN A 154 5.91 23.79 2.99
C ASN A 154 4.65 24.49 3.51
N PRO A 155 3.43 23.93 3.39
CA PRO A 155 2.29 24.52 4.08
C PRO A 155 2.60 24.53 5.57
N GLU A 156 2.73 25.73 6.14
CA GLU A 156 2.97 25.88 7.58
C GLU A 156 1.82 25.17 8.30
N LEU A 157 2.15 24.08 8.99
CA LEU A 157 1.23 23.40 9.89
C LEU A 157 0.98 24.38 11.05
N LYS A 158 -0.16 25.09 10.99
CA LYS A 158 -0.66 25.91 12.10
C LYS A 158 -0.97 25.06 13.32
#